data_AF-A0A7J8HHR9-F1
#
_entry.id   AF-A0A7J8HHR9-F1
#
_cell.length_a   1.000
_cell.length_b   1.000
_cell.length_c   1.000
_cell.angle_alpha   90.00
_cell.angle_beta   90.00
_cell.angle_gamma   90.00
#
_symmetry.space_group_name_H-M   'P 1'
#
loop_
_entity.id
_entity.type
_entity.pdbx_description
1 polymer ?
#
loop_
_entity_poly.entity_id
_entity_poly.type
_entity_poly.pdbx_seq_one_letter_code
_entity_poly.pdbx_strand_id
1 'polypeptide(L)'
;MATIRFGFRRLNFHLLRRSFLLLKLTAFVIAVLLFCEFLIYYLVIVWCNWPEIKTPAHDSERETLEPVLKAMFLADTHLLGEVRGHWLDKLRREWQMERAFQTALWLLRPEVVFILGDIFDEGKWSSPQAWADDVERFQKMFRHPPHVQLKVVVGNHDIGFHYQMSTYRIKRFEKIFNPERLFSWKGINFVMVNSIALEGDGCNICSEAEAELIEISHKLNCSLKEQHSRRCEDGQPLPASAPVLLQHFPLYRRSDANCSGDDAAPPEERGIPFRERYDALSREASQKVWQHLGFSPRQMPFVVSTEEGQRTGFGQYFRFSCHGLVPSPTHPIPSKSISIS
;
A
#
# COMPACT_ATOMS: atom_id res chain seq x y z
N MET A 1 38.40 54.64 -48.12
CA MET A 1 38.19 54.21 -46.72
C MET A 1 36.88 53.43 -46.60
N ALA A 2 36.89 52.12 -46.86
CA ALA A 2 35.69 51.30 -46.74
C ALA A 2 36.05 49.87 -46.37
N THR A 3 36.13 49.55 -45.07
CA THR A 3 36.16 48.16 -44.55
C THR A 3 36.09 48.12 -43.00
N ILE A 4 35.06 48.70 -42.37
CA ILE A 4 34.79 48.49 -40.92
C ILE A 4 33.35 48.03 -40.63
N ARG A 5 32.47 47.93 -41.65
CA ARG A 5 31.04 47.60 -41.44
C ARG A 5 30.70 46.09 -41.43
N PHE A 6 31.62 45.20 -41.83
CA PHE A 6 31.33 43.77 -41.98
C PHE A 6 31.61 42.92 -40.72
N GLY A 7 32.50 43.35 -39.82
CA GLY A 7 32.85 42.62 -38.59
C GLY A 7 31.76 42.67 -37.51
N PHE A 8 31.12 43.83 -37.33
CA PHE A 8 30.09 44.05 -36.30
C PHE A 8 28.80 43.25 -36.57
N ARG A 9 28.42 43.09 -37.85
CA ARG A 9 27.28 42.25 -38.25
C ARG A 9 27.55 40.78 -37.94
N ARG A 10 28.72 40.23 -38.30
CA ARG A 10 29.08 38.83 -37.99
C ARG A 10 29.12 38.55 -36.48
N LEU A 11 29.68 39.45 -35.69
CA LEU A 11 29.74 39.30 -34.22
C LEU A 11 28.33 39.31 -33.59
N ASN A 12 27.46 40.23 -34.02
CA ASN A 12 26.06 40.26 -33.59
C ASN A 12 25.27 39.01 -34.02
N PHE A 13 25.47 38.50 -35.23
CA PHE A 13 24.86 37.24 -35.67
C PHE A 13 25.33 36.02 -34.85
N HIS A 14 26.60 35.96 -34.46
CA HIS A 14 27.11 34.89 -33.60
C HIS A 14 26.59 35.00 -32.16
N LEU A 15 26.48 36.21 -31.60
CA LEU A 15 25.87 36.46 -30.28
C LEU A 15 24.37 36.13 -30.28
N LEU A 16 23.63 36.52 -31.32
CA LEU A 16 22.20 36.20 -31.49
C LEU A 16 21.99 34.68 -31.64
N ARG A 17 22.85 33.99 -32.41
CA ARG A 17 22.80 32.53 -32.60
C ARG A 17 23.16 31.76 -31.32
N ARG A 18 24.12 32.25 -30.53
CA ARG A 18 24.46 31.69 -29.20
C ARG A 18 23.33 31.91 -28.19
N SER A 19 22.72 33.10 -28.18
CA SER A 19 21.53 33.39 -27.35
C SER A 19 20.35 32.49 -27.72
N PHE A 20 20.11 32.27 -29.01
CA PHE A 20 19.06 31.35 -29.49
C PHE A 20 19.34 29.89 -29.14
N LEU A 21 20.62 29.45 -29.19
CA LEU A 21 21.02 28.11 -28.74
C LEU A 21 20.83 27.93 -27.23
N LEU A 22 21.23 28.92 -26.43
CA LEU A 22 21.02 28.92 -24.98
C LEU A 22 19.53 28.87 -24.64
N LEU A 23 18.70 29.68 -25.30
CA LEU A 23 17.25 29.66 -25.11
C LEU A 23 16.65 28.27 -25.43
N LYS A 24 17.09 27.64 -26.53
CA LYS A 24 16.67 26.28 -26.88
C LYS A 24 17.10 25.25 -25.85
N LEU A 25 18.34 25.32 -25.36
CA LEU A 25 18.84 24.43 -24.31
C LEU A 25 18.05 24.60 -23.01
N THR A 26 17.82 25.85 -22.58
CA THR A 26 17.01 26.14 -21.40
C THR A 26 15.58 25.63 -21.57
N ALA A 27 14.94 25.87 -22.73
CA ALA A 27 13.60 25.38 -23.01
C ALA A 27 13.55 23.84 -23.00
N PHE A 28 14.56 23.17 -23.57
CA PHE A 28 14.67 21.72 -23.54
C PHE A 28 14.81 21.19 -22.10
N VAL A 29 15.70 21.77 -21.29
CA VAL A 29 15.86 21.38 -19.89
C VAL A 29 14.56 21.57 -19.10
N ILE A 30 13.87 22.71 -19.29
CA ILE A 30 12.58 22.97 -18.65
C ILE A 30 11.54 21.94 -19.10
N ALA A 31 11.48 21.60 -20.39
CA ALA A 31 10.54 20.61 -20.91
C ALA A 31 10.81 19.22 -20.32
N VAL A 32 12.07 18.81 -20.21
CA VAL A 32 12.46 17.54 -19.57
C VAL A 32 12.06 17.55 -18.10
N LEU A 33 12.34 18.62 -17.35
CA LEU A 33 11.95 18.72 -15.94
C LEU A 33 10.43 18.69 -15.77
N LEU A 34 9.68 19.45 -16.58
CA LEU A 34 8.22 19.42 -16.56
C LEU A 34 7.67 18.01 -16.86
N PHE A 35 8.29 17.32 -17.82
CA PHE A 35 7.89 15.96 -18.16
C PHE A 35 8.16 14.99 -17.01
N CYS A 36 9.40 14.94 -16.51
CA CYS A 36 9.86 13.98 -15.51
C CYS A 36 9.32 14.25 -14.10
N GLU A 37 9.08 15.52 -13.74
CA GLU A 37 8.65 15.90 -12.39
C GLU A 37 7.14 16.09 -12.25
N PHE A 38 6.41 16.13 -13.37
CA PHE A 38 4.97 16.39 -13.34
C PHE A 38 4.18 15.55 -14.34
N LEU A 39 4.44 15.62 -15.65
CA LEU A 39 3.55 15.01 -16.65
C LEU A 39 3.58 13.48 -16.65
N ILE A 40 4.73 12.86 -16.37
CA ILE A 40 4.89 11.40 -16.43
C ILE A 40 3.88 10.66 -15.56
N TYR A 41 3.54 11.18 -14.38
CA TYR A 41 2.58 10.55 -13.47
C TYR A 41 1.18 10.49 -14.06
N TYR A 42 0.71 11.58 -14.68
CA TYR A 42 -0.58 11.61 -15.36
C TYR A 42 -0.59 10.66 -16.55
N LEU A 43 0.49 10.65 -17.33
CA LEU A 43 0.60 9.79 -18.51
C LEU A 43 0.62 8.32 -18.15
N VAL A 44 1.18 7.91 -17.02
CA VAL A 44 1.17 6.51 -16.57
C VAL A 44 -0.19 6.16 -15.96
N ILE A 45 -0.70 6.99 -15.03
CA ILE A 45 -1.90 6.68 -14.26
C ILE A 45 -3.18 6.75 -15.11
N VAL A 46 -3.23 7.56 -16.17
CA VAL A 46 -4.44 7.66 -17.02
C VAL A 46 -4.79 6.35 -17.73
N TRP A 47 -3.83 5.45 -17.92
CA TRP A 47 -4.07 4.13 -18.50
C TRP A 47 -4.65 3.13 -17.49
N CYS A 48 -4.71 3.50 -16.21
CA CYS A 48 -5.21 2.65 -15.15
C CYS A 48 -6.73 2.71 -15.09
N ASN A 49 -7.37 1.55 -15.22
CA ASN A 49 -8.81 1.43 -15.16
C ASN A 49 -9.20 0.51 -14.02
N TRP A 50 -10.30 0.85 -13.35
CA TRP A 50 -10.87 -0.02 -12.33
C TRP A 50 -11.44 -1.30 -12.99
N PRO A 51 -11.02 -2.51 -12.61
CA PRO A 51 -11.40 -3.78 -13.27
C PRO A 51 -12.92 -3.98 -13.34
N GLU A 52 -13.48 -4.47 -14.45
CA GLU A 52 -14.93 -4.69 -14.57
C GLU A 52 -15.40 -5.88 -13.72
N ILE A 53 -16.48 -5.69 -12.95
CA ILE A 53 -17.15 -6.77 -12.22
C ILE A 53 -18.33 -7.22 -13.07
N LYS A 54 -18.35 -8.50 -13.48
CA LYS A 54 -19.52 -9.09 -14.11
C LYS A 54 -20.49 -9.49 -13.00
N THR A 55 -21.56 -8.74 -12.80
CA THR A 55 -22.68 -9.22 -11.98
C THR A 55 -23.35 -10.38 -12.72
N PRO A 56 -23.56 -11.55 -12.09
CA PRO A 56 -24.34 -12.60 -12.71
C PRO A 56 -25.76 -12.07 -12.92
N ALA A 57 -26.23 -12.08 -14.17
CA ALA A 57 -27.60 -11.70 -14.52
C ALA A 57 -28.57 -12.63 -13.79
N HIS A 58 -29.15 -12.13 -12.69
CA HIS A 58 -30.30 -12.76 -12.06
C HIS A 58 -31.52 -11.93 -12.44
N ASP A 59 -32.36 -12.52 -13.30
CA ASP A 59 -33.66 -11.98 -13.69
C ASP A 59 -34.50 -11.65 -12.44
N SER A 60 -34.62 -10.37 -12.09
CA SER A 60 -35.81 -9.79 -11.46
C SER A 60 -35.66 -8.28 -11.27
N GLU A 61 -36.70 -7.56 -11.68
CA GLU A 61 -36.86 -6.12 -11.58
C GLU A 61 -36.73 -5.62 -10.13
N ARG A 62 -35.53 -5.13 -9.77
CA ARG A 62 -35.21 -4.04 -8.81
C ARG A 62 -33.72 -4.13 -8.46
N GLU A 63 -32.84 -3.91 -9.45
CA GLU A 63 -31.41 -3.77 -9.19
C GLU A 63 -31.12 -2.37 -8.62
N THR A 64 -31.17 -2.23 -7.30
CA THR A 64 -30.24 -1.28 -6.67
C THR A 64 -28.85 -1.84 -6.92
N LEU A 65 -28.16 -1.31 -7.93
CA LEU A 65 -26.75 -1.60 -8.21
C LEU A 65 -25.96 -1.52 -6.89
N GLU A 66 -25.53 -2.66 -6.36
CA GLU A 66 -24.71 -2.72 -5.16
C GLU A 66 -23.49 -1.80 -5.34
N PRO A 67 -23.20 -0.90 -4.38
CA PRO A 67 -22.19 0.11 -4.58
C PRO A 67 -20.80 -0.53 -4.63
N VAL A 68 -20.21 -0.57 -5.84
CA VAL A 68 -18.84 -1.04 -6.04
C VAL A 68 -17.87 -0.20 -5.20
N LEU A 69 -16.99 -0.87 -4.45
CA LEU A 69 -15.92 -0.23 -3.69
C LEU A 69 -14.65 -0.10 -4.54
N LYS A 70 -14.14 1.13 -4.65
CA LYS A 70 -12.83 1.44 -5.22
C LYS A 70 -11.78 1.52 -4.13
N ALA A 71 -10.95 0.49 -4.01
CA ALA A 71 -9.88 0.42 -3.02
C ALA A 71 -8.50 0.54 -3.69
N MET A 72 -7.65 1.43 -3.19
CA MET A 72 -6.26 1.54 -3.62
C MET A 72 -5.34 0.94 -2.56
N PHE A 73 -4.34 0.16 -2.98
CA PHE A 73 -3.36 -0.46 -2.09
C PHE A 73 -1.97 0.10 -2.38
N LEU A 74 -1.29 0.52 -1.32
CA LEU A 74 0.11 0.94 -1.30
C LEU A 74 0.85 0.04 -0.32
N ALA A 75 2.15 -0.12 -0.53
CA ALA A 75 3.02 -0.91 0.32
C ALA A 75 4.41 -0.26 0.37
N ASP A 76 5.18 -0.53 1.42
CA ASP A 76 6.62 -0.28 1.48
C ASP A 76 7.02 1.14 1.04
N THR A 77 6.29 2.15 1.56
CA THR A 77 6.55 3.54 1.15
C THR A 77 7.92 4.03 1.63
N HIS A 78 8.44 3.43 2.71
CA HIS A 78 9.81 3.63 3.20
C HIS A 78 10.21 5.11 3.20
N LEU A 79 9.63 5.91 4.09
CA LEU A 79 10.08 7.29 4.29
C LEU A 79 11.47 7.27 4.91
N LEU A 80 12.46 7.87 4.22
CA LEU A 80 13.83 7.96 4.72
C LEU A 80 13.87 8.71 6.06
N GLY A 81 14.38 8.02 7.07
CA GLY A 81 14.65 8.59 8.38
C GLY A 81 15.88 9.49 8.42
N GLU A 82 16.14 10.05 9.59
CA GLU A 82 17.24 11.00 9.84
C GLU A 82 18.63 10.33 9.82
N VAL A 83 18.73 9.04 10.18
CA VAL A 83 20.01 8.40 10.52
C VAL A 83 20.76 7.89 9.28
N ARG A 84 20.08 7.14 8.43
CA ARG A 84 20.62 6.47 7.23
C ARG A 84 20.14 7.13 5.93
N GLY A 85 19.19 8.05 6.01
CA GLY A 85 18.63 8.71 4.85
C GLY A 85 19.54 9.79 4.28
N HIS A 86 19.89 9.68 2.99
CA HIS A 86 20.57 10.76 2.28
C HIS A 86 19.56 11.86 1.91
N TRP A 87 19.88 13.13 2.20
CA TRP A 87 18.94 14.25 2.03
C TRP A 87 18.41 14.40 0.59
N LEU A 88 19.24 14.15 -0.42
CA LEU A 88 18.84 14.27 -1.83
C LEU A 88 17.90 13.14 -2.25
N ASP A 89 18.16 11.93 -1.76
CA ASP A 89 17.29 10.79 -2.02
C ASP A 89 15.95 11.02 -1.33
N LYS A 90 15.98 11.52 -0.09
CA LYS A 90 14.79 11.90 0.68
C LYS A 90 13.95 12.92 -0.08
N LEU A 91 14.57 14.02 -0.52
CA LEU A 91 13.88 15.05 -1.30
C LEU A 91 13.28 14.47 -2.59
N ARG A 92 14.05 13.67 -3.34
CA ARG A 92 13.61 13.13 -4.63
C ARG A 92 12.49 12.11 -4.45
N ARG A 93 12.69 11.09 -3.62
CA ARG A 93 11.76 9.99 -3.39
C ARG A 93 10.45 10.49 -2.80
N GLU A 94 10.51 11.34 -1.78
CA GLU A 94 9.31 11.95 -1.19
C GLU A 94 8.54 12.82 -2.20
N TRP A 95 9.23 13.58 -3.07
CA TRP A 95 8.57 14.29 -4.15
C TRP A 95 7.83 13.35 -5.12
N GLN A 96 8.49 12.26 -5.53
CA GLN A 96 7.87 11.27 -6.43
C GLN A 96 6.63 10.64 -5.79
N MET A 97 6.73 10.22 -4.52
CA MET A 97 5.62 9.65 -3.76
C MET A 97 4.45 10.63 -3.61
N GLU A 98 4.73 11.90 -3.31
CA GLU A 98 3.65 12.89 -3.20
C GLU A 98 2.98 13.10 -4.56
N ARG A 99 3.75 13.32 -5.63
CA ARG A 99 3.19 13.52 -6.97
C ARG A 99 2.40 12.31 -7.44
N ALA A 100 2.91 11.12 -7.18
CA ALA A 100 2.26 9.85 -7.41
C ALA A 100 0.87 9.78 -6.79
N PHE A 101 0.85 9.88 -5.47
CA PHE A 101 -0.32 9.67 -4.66
C PHE A 101 -1.40 10.72 -4.98
N GLN A 102 -1.01 11.99 -5.07
CA GLN A 102 -1.94 13.08 -5.40
C GLN A 102 -2.53 12.93 -6.80
N THR A 103 -1.74 12.47 -7.78
CA THR A 103 -2.24 12.22 -9.14
C THR A 103 -3.17 11.02 -9.19
N ALA A 104 -2.85 9.95 -8.44
CA ALA A 104 -3.70 8.76 -8.33
C ALA A 104 -5.04 9.08 -7.66
N LEU A 105 -5.05 9.86 -6.57
CA LEU A 105 -6.28 10.33 -5.94
C LEU A 105 -7.14 11.15 -6.91
N TRP A 106 -6.51 12.05 -7.68
CA TRP A 106 -7.21 12.92 -8.61
C TRP A 106 -7.86 12.13 -9.77
N LEU A 107 -7.10 11.25 -10.42
CA LEU A 107 -7.57 10.53 -11.60
C LEU A 107 -8.45 9.32 -11.25
N LEU A 108 -8.03 8.50 -10.30
CA LEU A 108 -8.69 7.23 -9.99
C LEU A 108 -9.88 7.42 -9.04
N ARG A 109 -9.84 8.46 -8.20
CA ARG A 109 -10.85 8.76 -7.18
C ARG A 109 -11.21 7.52 -6.35
N PRO A 110 -10.24 6.90 -5.65
CA PRO A 110 -10.51 5.79 -4.74
C PRO A 110 -11.36 6.28 -3.57
N GLU A 111 -12.08 5.37 -2.94
CA GLU A 111 -12.87 5.67 -1.73
C GLU A 111 -12.13 5.27 -0.47
N VAL A 112 -11.29 4.23 -0.58
CA VAL A 112 -10.44 3.75 0.49
C VAL A 112 -9.03 3.54 -0.04
N VAL A 113 -8.05 3.94 0.74
CA VAL A 113 -6.62 3.69 0.50
C VAL A 113 -6.10 2.87 1.67
N PHE A 114 -5.44 1.76 1.37
CA PHE A 114 -4.74 0.93 2.34
C PHE A 114 -3.24 1.07 2.14
N ILE A 115 -2.48 1.28 3.23
CA ILE A 115 -1.01 1.19 3.23
C ILE A 115 -0.61 -0.03 4.05
N LEU A 116 0.11 -0.97 3.44
CA LEU A 116 0.42 -2.29 4.00
C LEU A 116 1.76 -2.31 4.75
N GLY A 117 1.97 -1.38 5.68
CA GLY A 117 3.18 -1.35 6.50
C GLY A 117 4.39 -0.72 5.82
N ASP A 118 5.48 -0.67 6.61
CA ASP A 118 6.77 -0.09 6.24
C ASP A 118 6.65 1.32 5.69
N ILE A 119 5.94 2.13 6.48
CA ILE A 119 5.74 3.54 6.19
C ILE A 119 7.06 4.28 6.35
N PHE A 120 7.78 4.00 7.44
CA PHE A 120 9.03 4.67 7.80
C PHE A 120 10.19 3.69 7.77
N ASP A 121 11.32 4.07 7.17
CA ASP A 121 12.52 3.22 7.15
C ASP A 121 13.13 2.96 8.52
N GLU A 122 12.98 3.95 9.41
CA GLU A 122 13.70 4.02 10.67
C GLU A 122 12.76 4.05 11.87
N GLY A 123 11.46 3.82 11.67
CA GLY A 123 10.46 3.80 12.73
C GLY A 123 10.97 3.02 13.93
N LYS A 124 11.38 1.77 13.75
CA LYS A 124 11.90 0.86 14.77
C LYS A 124 13.02 1.41 15.68
N TRP A 125 13.77 2.42 15.28
CA TRP A 125 14.84 3.01 16.11
C TRP A 125 14.85 4.55 16.15
N SER A 126 13.85 5.23 15.58
CA SER A 126 13.78 6.68 15.55
C SER A 126 13.61 7.29 16.95
N SER A 127 14.25 8.44 17.16
CA SER A 127 14.01 9.29 18.33
C SER A 127 12.58 9.83 18.32
N PRO A 128 12.02 10.30 19.46
CA PRO A 128 10.69 10.89 19.47
C PRO A 128 10.53 12.09 18.54
N GLN A 129 11.59 12.90 18.36
CA GLN A 129 11.58 14.05 17.44
C GLN A 129 11.61 13.58 15.99
N ALA A 130 12.53 12.68 15.63
CA ALA A 130 12.62 12.14 14.27
C ALA A 130 11.31 11.44 13.87
N TRP A 131 10.69 10.71 14.78
CA TRP A 131 9.35 10.14 14.57
C TRP A 131 8.30 11.21 14.27
N ALA A 132 8.27 12.30 15.03
CA ALA A 132 7.31 13.39 14.80
C ALA A 132 7.53 14.06 13.43
N ASP A 133 8.79 14.32 13.07
CA ASP A 133 9.16 14.91 11.79
C ASP A 133 8.80 13.97 10.62
N ASP A 134 8.97 12.66 10.79
CA ASP A 134 8.59 11.65 9.80
C ASP A 134 7.07 11.59 9.63
N VAL A 135 6.32 11.64 10.74
CA VAL A 135 4.85 11.69 10.74
C VAL A 135 4.32 12.94 10.04
N GLU A 136 4.91 14.12 10.28
CA GLU A 136 4.51 15.35 9.60
C GLU A 136 4.68 15.23 8.08
N ARG A 137 5.80 14.68 7.63
CA ARG A 137 6.05 14.45 6.20
C ARG A 137 5.07 13.43 5.61
N PHE A 138 4.79 12.34 6.33
CA PHE A 138 3.76 11.38 5.93
C PHE A 138 2.41 12.08 5.72
N GLN A 139 1.95 12.85 6.71
CA GLN A 139 0.65 13.53 6.65
C GLN A 139 0.56 14.53 5.49
N LYS A 140 1.67 15.22 5.19
CA LYS A 140 1.76 16.12 4.05
C LYS A 140 1.66 15.37 2.72
N MET A 141 2.43 14.30 2.54
CA MET A 141 2.50 13.56 1.27
C MET A 141 1.19 12.82 0.98
N PHE A 142 0.66 12.12 1.99
CA PHE A 142 -0.55 11.31 1.89
C PHE A 142 -1.82 12.07 2.27
N ARG A 143 -1.80 13.41 2.14
CA ARG A 143 -3.00 14.24 2.33
C ARG A 143 -4.10 13.81 1.37
N HIS A 144 -5.31 13.70 1.88
CA HIS A 144 -6.47 13.23 1.14
C HIS A 144 -7.72 13.98 1.61
N PRO A 145 -8.75 14.08 0.76
CA PRO A 145 -9.98 14.75 1.15
C PRO A 145 -10.76 13.90 2.18
N PRO A 146 -11.62 14.51 3.03
CA PRO A 146 -12.27 13.81 4.15
C PRO A 146 -13.16 12.62 3.79
N HIS A 147 -13.59 12.52 2.53
CA HIS A 147 -14.43 11.41 2.06
C HIS A 147 -13.62 10.16 1.69
N VAL A 148 -12.30 10.26 1.54
CA VAL A 148 -11.40 9.14 1.28
C VAL A 148 -10.94 8.59 2.62
N GLN A 149 -11.12 7.29 2.85
CA GLN A 149 -10.62 6.64 4.05
C GLN A 149 -9.17 6.20 3.83
N LEU A 150 -8.25 6.60 4.72
CA LEU A 150 -6.89 6.07 4.74
C LEU A 150 -6.74 5.09 5.91
N LYS A 151 -6.43 3.84 5.60
CA LYS A 151 -6.24 2.76 6.57
C LYS A 151 -4.81 2.22 6.45
N VAL A 152 -4.17 1.99 7.58
CA VAL A 152 -2.74 1.70 7.62
C VAL A 152 -2.49 0.48 8.49
N VAL A 153 -1.79 -0.48 7.91
CA VAL A 153 -1.25 -1.65 8.61
C VAL A 153 0.19 -1.34 9.00
N VAL A 154 0.65 -1.94 10.10
CA VAL A 154 2.01 -1.75 10.62
C VAL A 154 2.99 -2.74 9.99
N GLY A 155 4.19 -2.28 9.66
CA GLY A 155 5.31 -3.11 9.19
C GLY A 155 6.47 -3.22 10.19
N ASN A 156 7.47 -4.02 9.85
CA ASN A 156 8.64 -4.28 10.69
C ASN A 156 9.63 -3.10 10.72
N HIS A 157 9.70 -2.25 9.70
CA HIS A 157 10.45 -1.01 9.78
C HIS A 157 9.78 0.04 10.66
N ASP A 158 8.46 -0.02 10.85
CA ASP A 158 7.72 0.92 11.71
C ASP A 158 7.94 0.64 13.20
N ILE A 159 7.86 -0.63 13.61
CA ILE A 159 7.88 -1.04 15.03
C ILE A 159 9.00 -2.02 15.41
N GLY A 160 9.76 -2.52 14.44
CA GLY A 160 10.80 -3.54 14.62
C GLY A 160 10.28 -4.94 14.24
N PHE A 161 11.19 -5.86 13.92
CA PHE A 161 10.87 -7.29 13.90
C PHE A 161 10.42 -7.75 15.30
N HIS A 162 9.84 -8.94 15.40
CA HIS A 162 9.28 -9.50 16.64
C HIS A 162 10.13 -9.22 17.90
N TYR A 163 11.40 -9.62 17.92
CA TYR A 163 12.29 -9.43 19.07
C TYR A 163 12.73 -7.98 19.34
N GLN A 164 12.49 -7.07 18.40
CA GLN A 164 12.73 -5.63 18.53
C GLN A 164 11.45 -4.85 18.80
N MET A 165 10.28 -5.48 18.65
CA MET A 165 8.99 -4.85 18.91
C MET A 165 8.85 -4.48 20.39
N SER A 166 8.16 -3.37 20.67
CA SER A 166 7.86 -2.97 22.04
C SER A 166 6.53 -2.24 22.15
N THR A 167 5.92 -2.30 23.33
CA THR A 167 4.66 -1.60 23.62
C THR A 167 4.75 -0.09 23.34
N TYR A 168 5.91 0.53 23.58
CA TYR A 168 6.13 1.95 23.24
C TYR A 168 6.00 2.21 21.74
N ARG A 169 6.65 1.38 20.91
CA ARG A 169 6.65 1.54 19.44
C ARG A 169 5.27 1.28 18.85
N ILE A 170 4.58 0.26 19.34
CA ILE A 170 3.19 -0.04 18.95
C ILE A 170 2.28 1.12 19.32
N LYS A 171 2.28 1.56 20.59
CA LYS A 171 1.37 2.61 21.05
C LYS A 171 1.58 3.95 20.34
N ARG A 172 2.82 4.34 20.04
CA ARG A 172 3.04 5.57 19.29
C ARG A 172 2.60 5.45 17.82
N PHE A 173 2.71 4.28 17.21
CA PHE A 173 2.20 4.01 15.87
C PHE A 173 0.66 4.10 15.89
N GLU A 174 0.02 3.40 16.82
CA GLU A 174 -1.43 3.38 16.98
C GLU A 174 -2.01 4.76 17.29
N LYS A 175 -1.28 5.60 18.04
CA LYS A 175 -1.66 6.99 18.30
C LYS A 175 -1.80 7.82 17.02
N ILE A 176 -0.99 7.55 16.00
CA ILE A 176 -0.99 8.31 14.74
C ILE A 176 -2.00 7.74 13.75
N PHE A 177 -2.00 6.42 13.59
CA PHE A 177 -2.76 5.77 12.52
C PHE A 177 -4.11 5.23 12.94
N ASN A 178 -4.37 5.11 14.26
CA ASN A 178 -5.57 4.54 14.85
C ASN A 178 -6.04 3.28 14.08
N PRO A 179 -5.22 2.21 14.02
CA PRO A 179 -5.49 1.06 13.19
C PRO A 179 -6.72 0.32 13.71
N GLU A 180 -7.86 0.52 13.04
CA GLU A 180 -9.04 -0.31 13.24
C GLU A 180 -8.70 -1.75 12.84
N ARG A 181 -8.87 -2.72 13.75
CA ARG A 181 -8.60 -4.13 13.43
C ARG A 181 -9.66 -4.75 12.51
N LEU A 182 -10.88 -4.22 12.57
CA LEU A 182 -12.01 -4.60 11.73
C LEU A 182 -12.66 -3.34 11.18
N PHE A 183 -12.68 -3.20 9.86
CA PHE A 183 -13.27 -2.07 9.14
C PHE A 183 -14.28 -2.59 8.14
N SER A 184 -15.51 -2.07 8.18
CA SER A 184 -16.57 -2.45 7.24
C SER A 184 -16.95 -1.27 6.36
N TRP A 185 -16.95 -1.47 5.04
CA TRP A 185 -17.31 -0.41 4.10
C TRP A 185 -17.97 -0.99 2.86
N LYS A 186 -19.10 -0.41 2.46
CA LYS A 186 -19.89 -0.85 1.28
C LYS A 186 -20.11 -2.37 1.23
N GLY A 187 -20.52 -2.96 2.37
CA GLY A 187 -20.81 -4.39 2.44
C GLY A 187 -19.59 -5.31 2.45
N ILE A 188 -18.37 -4.77 2.56
CA ILE A 188 -17.12 -5.55 2.62
C ILE A 188 -16.48 -5.39 4.00
N ASN A 189 -16.13 -6.53 4.60
CA ASN A 189 -15.33 -6.59 5.83
C ASN A 189 -13.83 -6.62 5.50
N PHE A 190 -13.05 -5.78 6.17
CA PHE A 190 -11.59 -5.77 6.13
C PHE A 190 -11.04 -6.08 7.52
N VAL A 191 -10.13 -7.03 7.62
CA VAL A 191 -9.44 -7.42 8.86
C VAL A 191 -7.99 -7.01 8.73
N MET A 192 -7.54 -6.06 9.53
CA MET A 192 -6.18 -5.53 9.53
C MET A 192 -5.38 -6.11 10.68
N VAL A 193 -4.26 -6.75 10.37
CA VAL A 193 -3.52 -7.58 11.33
C VAL A 193 -2.08 -7.10 11.44
N ASN A 194 -1.61 -6.95 12.68
CA ASN A 194 -0.19 -6.76 12.97
C ASN A 194 0.52 -8.12 12.82
N SER A 195 1.02 -8.41 11.62
CA SER A 195 1.71 -9.67 11.32
C SER A 195 3.00 -9.87 12.12
N ILE A 196 3.63 -8.80 12.60
CA ILE A 196 4.85 -8.88 13.42
C ILE A 196 4.52 -9.51 14.79
N ALA A 197 3.29 -9.35 15.27
CA ALA A 197 2.82 -9.97 16.51
C ALA A 197 2.37 -11.44 16.34
N LEU A 198 2.50 -12.02 15.14
CA LEU A 198 2.13 -13.40 14.86
C LEU A 198 3.33 -14.37 14.82
N GLU A 199 4.31 -14.15 15.71
CA GLU A 199 5.49 -15.02 15.85
C GLU A 199 5.12 -16.45 16.28
N GLY A 200 4.07 -16.57 17.11
CA GLY A 200 3.61 -17.86 17.65
C GLY A 200 4.42 -18.39 18.84
N ASP A 201 5.19 -17.54 19.52
CA ASP A 201 5.99 -17.89 20.71
C ASP A 201 5.27 -17.64 22.05
N GLY A 202 4.03 -17.14 22.01
CA GLY A 202 3.22 -16.86 23.20
C GLY A 202 3.62 -15.60 23.96
N CYS A 203 4.36 -14.66 23.34
CA CYS A 203 4.65 -13.37 23.96
C CYS A 203 3.37 -12.61 24.35
N ASN A 204 3.44 -11.67 25.30
CA ASN A 204 2.25 -10.92 25.75
C ASN A 204 1.57 -10.17 24.58
N ILE A 205 2.35 -9.44 23.77
CA ILE A 205 1.84 -8.72 22.59
C ILE A 205 1.22 -9.69 21.56
N CYS A 206 1.83 -10.87 21.42
CA CYS A 206 1.39 -11.91 20.49
C CYS A 206 0.06 -12.52 20.95
N SER A 207 -0.05 -12.78 22.25
CA SER A 207 -1.26 -13.33 22.86
C SER A 207 -2.42 -12.34 22.79
N GLU A 208 -2.16 -11.05 22.97
CA GLU A 208 -3.14 -9.97 22.75
C GLU A 208 -3.60 -9.94 21.29
N ALA A 209 -2.68 -9.99 20.33
CA ALA A 209 -3.02 -10.02 18.91
C ALA A 209 -3.81 -11.28 18.50
N GLU A 210 -3.45 -12.46 19.04
CA GLU A 210 -4.21 -13.70 18.83
C GLU A 210 -5.62 -13.61 19.44
N ALA A 211 -5.76 -13.03 20.64
CA ALA A 211 -7.05 -12.83 21.28
C ALA A 211 -7.96 -11.88 20.49
N GLU A 212 -7.40 -10.77 19.97
CA GLU A 212 -8.12 -9.83 19.10
C GLU A 212 -8.64 -10.53 17.82
N LEU A 213 -7.81 -11.36 17.19
CA LEU A 213 -8.20 -12.14 16.01
C LEU A 213 -9.36 -13.11 16.30
N ILE A 214 -9.32 -13.77 17.47
CA ILE A 214 -10.40 -14.66 17.92
C ILE A 214 -11.70 -13.88 18.15
N GLU A 215 -11.62 -12.69 18.73
CA GLU A 215 -12.78 -11.84 18.96
C GLU A 215 -13.41 -11.37 17.64
N ILE A 216 -12.59 -10.94 16.68
CA ILE A 216 -13.04 -10.53 15.34
C ILE A 216 -13.68 -11.70 14.60
N SER A 217 -13.06 -12.87 14.66
CA SER A 217 -13.63 -14.11 14.13
C SER A 217 -15.02 -14.39 14.70
N HIS A 218 -15.18 -14.26 16.02
CA HIS A 218 -16.45 -14.48 16.67
C HIS A 218 -17.52 -13.51 16.17
N LYS A 219 -17.18 -12.22 16.04
CA LYS A 219 -18.07 -11.17 15.51
C LYS A 219 -18.51 -11.44 14.07
N LEU A 220 -17.57 -11.81 13.19
CA LEU A 220 -17.85 -12.17 11.80
C LEU A 220 -18.78 -13.39 11.72
N ASN A 221 -18.46 -14.45 12.48
CA ASN A 221 -19.27 -15.67 12.52
C ASN A 221 -20.66 -15.46 13.10
N CYS A 222 -20.81 -14.57 14.07
CA CYS A 222 -22.10 -14.20 14.64
C CYS A 222 -22.99 -13.48 13.61
N SER A 223 -22.39 -12.63 12.77
CA SER A 223 -23.13 -11.88 11.75
C SER A 223 -23.58 -12.75 10.57
N LEU A 224 -22.93 -13.90 10.35
CA LEU A 224 -23.29 -14.87 9.30
C LEU A 224 -24.42 -15.83 9.71
N LYS A 225 -24.71 -15.99 11.01
CA LYS A 225 -25.72 -16.91 11.50
C LYS A 225 -27.03 -16.14 11.73
N GLU A 226 -28.02 -16.35 10.85
CA GLU A 226 -29.38 -15.80 10.98
C GLU A 226 -30.08 -16.19 12.30
N GLN A 227 -29.62 -17.26 12.97
CA GLN A 227 -30.05 -17.60 14.31
C GLN A 227 -29.07 -17.00 15.33
N HIS A 228 -29.57 -16.02 16.09
CA HIS A 228 -28.95 -15.53 17.33
C HIS A 228 -28.67 -16.72 18.27
N SER A 229 -27.49 -17.32 18.13
CA SER A 229 -26.92 -18.20 19.14
C SER A 229 -26.86 -17.38 20.43
N ARG A 230 -27.25 -17.96 21.57
CA ARG A 230 -27.19 -17.32 22.91
C ARG A 230 -25.79 -16.78 23.29
N ARG A 231 -24.75 -17.07 22.48
CA ARG A 231 -23.36 -16.63 22.66
C ARG A 231 -22.98 -15.38 21.85
N CYS A 232 -23.82 -14.92 20.93
CA CYS A 232 -23.57 -13.70 20.16
C CYS A 232 -24.16 -12.53 20.95
N GLU A 233 -23.32 -11.57 21.34
CA GLU A 233 -23.77 -10.36 22.04
C GLU A 233 -24.56 -9.45 21.10
N ASP A 234 -25.45 -8.62 21.66
CA ASP A 234 -26.25 -7.63 20.94
C ASP A 234 -25.33 -6.51 20.40
N GLY A 235 -24.82 -6.70 19.18
CA GLY A 235 -24.06 -5.71 18.41
C GLY A 235 -24.69 -5.45 17.05
N GLN A 236 -24.29 -4.38 16.37
CA GLN A 236 -24.71 -4.18 14.99
C GLN A 236 -24.18 -5.33 14.12
N PRO A 237 -25.04 -5.98 13.31
CA PRO A 237 -24.62 -7.05 12.44
C PRO A 237 -23.62 -6.53 11.39
N LEU A 238 -22.51 -7.24 11.21
CA LEU A 238 -21.54 -6.95 10.16
C LEU A 238 -22.08 -7.42 8.80
N PRO A 239 -21.59 -6.85 7.69
CA PRO A 239 -21.86 -7.37 6.37
C PRO A 239 -21.63 -8.90 6.28
N ALA A 240 -22.53 -9.62 5.63
CA ALA A 240 -22.41 -11.05 5.39
C ALA A 240 -21.42 -11.36 4.23
N SER A 241 -20.23 -10.76 4.26
CA SER A 241 -19.17 -10.95 3.27
C SER A 241 -18.00 -11.71 3.87
N ALA A 242 -17.31 -12.51 3.04
CA ALA A 242 -15.99 -13.01 3.41
C ALA A 242 -15.06 -11.82 3.69
N PRO A 243 -14.24 -11.86 4.75
CA PRO A 243 -13.34 -10.76 5.08
C PRO A 243 -12.15 -10.71 4.10
N VAL A 244 -11.69 -9.50 3.84
CA VAL A 244 -10.40 -9.22 3.21
C VAL A 244 -9.35 -9.07 4.31
N LEU A 245 -8.37 -9.97 4.34
CA LEU A 245 -7.26 -9.93 5.29
C LEU A 245 -6.17 -9.01 4.76
N LEU A 246 -5.80 -8.00 5.55
CA LEU A 246 -4.76 -7.03 5.25
C LEU A 246 -3.66 -7.14 6.31
N GLN A 247 -2.45 -7.41 5.86
CA GLN A 247 -1.28 -7.55 6.73
C GLN A 247 -0.01 -7.10 6.01
N HIS A 248 1.08 -6.89 6.74
CA HIS A 248 2.36 -6.57 6.13
C HIS A 248 3.03 -7.86 5.62
N PHE A 249 3.41 -8.79 6.50
CA PHE A 249 4.01 -10.06 6.08
C PHE A 249 3.00 -11.00 5.43
N PRO A 250 3.38 -11.75 4.38
CA PRO A 250 2.51 -12.73 3.76
C PRO A 250 2.22 -13.92 4.70
N LEU A 251 1.09 -14.58 4.46
CA LEU A 251 0.86 -15.91 5.01
C LEU A 251 1.93 -16.87 4.50
N TYR A 252 2.11 -17.98 5.22
CA TYR A 252 3.10 -18.99 4.89
C TYR A 252 3.01 -19.44 3.43
N ARG A 253 4.08 -19.19 2.69
CA ARG A 253 4.36 -19.79 1.39
C ARG A 253 5.83 -20.20 1.34
N ARG A 254 6.14 -21.24 0.56
CA ARG A 254 7.51 -21.80 0.50
C ARG A 254 8.49 -20.82 -0.14
N SER A 255 8.07 -20.12 -1.19
CA SER A 255 8.81 -19.10 -1.93
C SER A 255 7.86 -18.41 -2.92
N ASP A 256 8.40 -17.53 -3.76
CA ASP A 256 7.66 -16.83 -4.82
C ASP A 256 7.59 -17.60 -6.14
N ALA A 257 7.88 -18.91 -6.11
CA ALA A 257 7.94 -19.74 -7.32
C ALA A 257 6.60 -19.78 -8.06
N ASN A 258 5.50 -19.60 -7.32
CA ASN A 258 4.14 -19.60 -7.87
C ASN A 258 3.61 -18.18 -8.14
N CYS A 259 4.39 -17.14 -7.82
CA CYS A 259 4.02 -15.75 -8.11
C CYS A 259 4.18 -15.46 -9.61
N SER A 260 3.17 -14.79 -10.15
CA SER A 260 3.16 -14.31 -11.53
C SER A 260 2.73 -12.84 -11.54
N GLY A 261 3.12 -12.10 -12.56
CA GLY A 261 2.89 -10.65 -12.65
C GLY A 261 4.19 -9.85 -12.74
N ASP A 262 4.04 -8.55 -12.99
CA ASP A 262 5.16 -7.62 -13.21
C ASP A 262 5.90 -7.27 -11.91
N ASP A 263 5.20 -7.40 -10.77
CA ASP A 263 5.72 -7.16 -9.42
C ASP A 263 6.31 -8.42 -8.77
N ALA A 264 6.17 -9.60 -9.39
CA ALA A 264 6.74 -10.83 -8.83
C ALA A 264 8.27 -10.81 -8.90
N ALA A 265 8.93 -11.29 -7.85
CA ALA A 265 10.40 -11.32 -7.68
C ALA A 265 11.18 -11.75 -8.96
N PRO A 266 12.43 -11.34 -9.15
CA PRO A 266 13.25 -11.79 -10.27
C PRO A 266 13.32 -13.33 -10.37
N PRO A 267 13.42 -13.93 -11.57
CA PRO A 267 13.46 -15.39 -11.73
C PRO A 267 14.55 -16.08 -10.90
N GLU A 268 15.67 -15.41 -10.66
CA GLU A 268 16.77 -15.90 -9.82
C GLU A 268 16.38 -16.01 -8.34
N GLU A 269 15.41 -15.21 -7.88
CA GLU A 269 14.98 -15.12 -6.49
C GLU A 269 13.68 -15.87 -6.21
N ARG A 270 12.80 -16.05 -7.20
CA ARG A 270 11.50 -16.72 -7.02
C ARG A 270 11.58 -18.10 -6.38
N GLY A 271 12.64 -18.84 -6.69
CA GLY A 271 12.87 -20.19 -6.17
C GLY A 271 13.46 -20.23 -4.76
N ILE A 272 13.93 -19.11 -4.21
CA ILE A 272 14.67 -19.11 -2.95
C ILE A 272 13.67 -19.30 -1.79
N PRO A 273 13.86 -20.31 -0.93
CA PRO A 273 12.95 -20.56 0.17
C PRO A 273 12.81 -19.36 1.11
N PHE A 274 11.58 -19.15 1.57
CA PHE A 274 11.25 -18.19 2.61
C PHE A 274 11.65 -18.75 3.98
N ARG A 275 12.23 -17.88 4.79
CA ARG A 275 12.45 -18.09 6.21
C ARG A 275 11.18 -17.70 6.95
N GLU A 276 10.55 -18.68 7.57
CA GLU A 276 9.42 -18.46 8.47
C GLU A 276 9.79 -17.47 9.58
N ARG A 277 8.81 -16.64 9.98
CA ARG A 277 8.92 -15.57 10.99
C ARG A 277 9.87 -14.44 10.59
N TYR A 278 10.26 -14.41 9.33
CA TYR A 278 11.06 -13.34 8.75
C TYR A 278 10.45 -12.94 7.41
N ASP A 279 10.62 -13.75 6.37
CA ASP A 279 10.12 -13.47 5.02
C ASP A 279 8.59 -13.70 4.90
N ALA A 280 8.02 -14.52 5.79
CA ALA A 280 6.59 -14.83 5.86
C ALA A 280 6.21 -15.30 7.26
N LEU A 281 4.92 -15.29 7.59
CA LEU A 281 4.40 -15.91 8.81
C LEU A 281 4.75 -17.40 8.85
N SER A 282 4.91 -17.95 10.06
CA SER A 282 5.12 -19.39 10.21
C SER A 282 3.92 -20.18 9.70
N ARG A 283 4.16 -21.45 9.37
CA ARG A 283 3.09 -22.36 8.95
C ARG A 283 2.00 -22.47 10.02
N GLU A 284 2.40 -22.54 11.30
CA GLU A 284 1.48 -22.62 12.43
C GLU A 284 0.67 -21.33 12.59
N ALA A 285 1.34 -20.17 12.57
CA ALA A 285 0.67 -18.87 12.69
C ALA A 285 -0.32 -18.65 11.54
N SER A 286 0.09 -19.02 10.32
CA SER A 286 -0.80 -18.97 9.16
C SER A 286 -2.01 -19.86 9.36
N GLN A 287 -1.82 -21.13 9.77
CA GLN A 287 -2.92 -22.04 10.04
C GLN A 287 -3.88 -21.52 11.11
N LYS A 288 -3.37 -20.88 12.18
CA LYS A 288 -4.22 -20.23 13.19
C LYS A 288 -5.07 -19.12 12.59
N VAL A 289 -4.45 -18.19 11.82
CA VAL A 289 -5.20 -17.16 11.09
C VAL A 289 -6.24 -17.81 10.20
N TRP A 290 -5.89 -18.94 9.56
CA TRP A 290 -6.83 -19.68 8.71
C TRP A 290 -8.04 -20.25 9.46
N GLN A 291 -7.81 -20.84 10.61
CA GLN A 291 -8.85 -21.44 11.42
C GLN A 291 -9.72 -20.38 12.09
N HIS A 292 -9.11 -19.30 12.60
CA HIS A 292 -9.84 -18.25 13.29
C HIS A 292 -10.76 -17.51 12.33
N LEU A 293 -10.30 -17.05 11.17
CA LEU A 293 -11.15 -16.27 10.26
C LEU A 293 -12.18 -17.11 9.48
N GLY A 294 -12.38 -18.39 9.86
CA GLY A 294 -13.55 -19.17 9.45
C GLY A 294 -13.51 -19.64 8.01
N PHE A 295 -12.33 -20.00 7.51
CA PHE A 295 -12.16 -20.46 6.13
C PHE A 295 -12.74 -21.86 5.93
N SER A 296 -14.06 -21.89 5.74
CA SER A 296 -14.74 -23.00 5.09
C SER A 296 -14.27 -23.08 3.63
N PRO A 297 -14.19 -24.27 3.00
CA PRO A 297 -13.94 -24.41 1.56
C PRO A 297 -14.88 -23.58 0.66
N ARG A 298 -15.97 -23.02 1.21
CA ARG A 298 -16.94 -22.15 0.54
C ARG A 298 -16.65 -20.64 0.68
N GLN A 299 -15.77 -20.20 1.59
CA GLN A 299 -15.47 -18.78 1.83
C GLN A 299 -13.96 -18.63 2.05
N MET A 300 -13.23 -18.43 0.94
CA MET A 300 -11.81 -18.06 1.02
C MET A 300 -11.69 -16.55 1.20
N PRO A 301 -10.82 -16.09 2.12
CA PRO A 301 -10.53 -14.67 2.26
C PRO A 301 -9.79 -14.20 1.01
N PHE A 302 -9.91 -12.91 0.74
CA PHE A 302 -8.91 -12.26 -0.10
C PHE A 302 -7.78 -11.76 0.82
N VAL A 303 -6.55 -12.22 0.60
CA VAL A 303 -5.39 -11.83 1.41
C VAL A 303 -4.57 -10.84 0.61
N VAL A 304 -4.27 -9.69 1.20
CA VAL A 304 -3.37 -8.69 0.63
C VAL A 304 -2.24 -8.44 1.62
N SER A 305 -1.02 -8.64 1.15
CA SER A 305 0.21 -8.46 1.93
C SER A 305 1.32 -7.95 1.04
N THR A 306 2.40 -7.45 1.65
CA THR A 306 3.60 -7.06 0.92
C THR A 306 4.43 -8.31 0.57
N GLU A 307 5.32 -8.17 -0.42
CA GLU A 307 6.41 -9.12 -0.64
C GLU A 307 7.68 -8.49 -0.04
N GLU A 308 8.25 -9.07 1.01
CA GLU A 308 9.46 -8.50 1.62
C GLU A 308 10.68 -8.75 0.72
N GLY A 309 11.02 -7.76 -0.11
CA GLY A 309 12.14 -7.77 -1.05
C GLY A 309 13.51 -7.43 -0.42
N GLN A 310 13.78 -7.80 0.83
CA GLN A 310 15.02 -7.41 1.54
C GLN A 310 16.33 -8.04 0.98
N ARG A 311 16.28 -8.88 -0.06
CA ARG A 311 17.45 -9.64 -0.52
C ARG A 311 18.38 -8.89 -1.48
N THR A 312 17.99 -7.74 -2.03
CA THR A 312 18.88 -6.89 -2.82
C THR A 312 18.88 -5.45 -2.34
N GLY A 313 19.96 -5.06 -1.66
CA GLY A 313 20.22 -3.67 -1.32
C GLY A 313 20.67 -2.87 -2.54
N PHE A 314 19.74 -2.46 -3.42
CA PHE A 314 19.97 -1.39 -4.39
C PHE A 314 18.62 -0.81 -4.86
N GLY A 315 18.32 0.43 -4.42
CA GLY A 315 17.35 1.35 -5.00
C GLY A 315 15.92 0.83 -5.19
N GLN A 316 15.07 0.95 -4.16
CA GLN A 316 13.62 0.95 -4.35
C GLN A 316 13.24 2.25 -5.09
N TYR A 317 12.97 2.15 -6.39
CA TYR A 317 12.31 3.22 -7.14
C TYR A 317 10.80 3.02 -7.01
N PHE A 318 10.06 4.10 -6.74
CA PHE A 318 8.60 4.09 -6.72
C PHE A 318 8.08 3.63 -8.09
N ARG A 319 7.34 2.51 -8.17
CA ARG A 319 7.16 1.80 -9.44
C ARG A 319 5.87 2.08 -10.20
N PHE A 320 4.68 2.29 -9.68
CA PHE A 320 3.44 2.32 -10.47
C PHE A 320 3.28 1.19 -11.49
N SER A 321 2.87 0.04 -10.99
CA SER A 321 2.07 -0.87 -11.80
C SER A 321 0.58 -0.61 -11.55
N CYS A 322 -0.28 -0.90 -12.53
CA CYS A 322 -1.73 -0.83 -12.35
C CYS A 322 -2.33 -2.21 -12.54
N HIS A 323 -2.56 -2.89 -11.42
CA HIS A 323 -3.10 -4.24 -11.40
C HIS A 323 -4.50 -4.25 -10.78
N GLY A 324 -5.48 -4.71 -11.55
CA GLY A 324 -6.81 -5.01 -11.06
C GLY A 324 -6.80 -6.30 -10.27
N LEU A 325 -7.13 -6.29 -8.97
CA LEU A 325 -7.48 -7.54 -8.28
C LEU A 325 -8.98 -7.76 -8.46
N VAL A 326 -9.34 -8.91 -9.04
CA VAL A 326 -10.73 -9.36 -9.14
C VAL A 326 -10.86 -10.60 -8.27
N PRO A 327 -11.76 -10.61 -7.27
CA PRO A 327 -12.03 -11.81 -6.47
C PRO A 327 -12.45 -12.98 -7.37
N SER A 328 -11.99 -14.19 -7.02
CA SER A 328 -12.26 -15.44 -7.76
C SER A 328 -13.77 -15.66 -8.00
N PRO A 329 -14.19 -16.23 -9.16
CA PRO A 329 -15.59 -16.34 -9.58
C PRO A 329 -16.50 -17.22 -8.71
N THR A 330 -16.01 -17.79 -7.61
CA THR A 330 -16.82 -18.64 -6.73
C THR A 330 -17.78 -17.86 -5.82
N HIS A 331 -17.56 -16.56 -5.57
CA HIS A 331 -18.53 -15.67 -4.90
C HIS A 331 -18.33 -14.20 -5.32
N PRO A 332 -19.38 -13.45 -5.69
CA PRO A 332 -19.23 -12.09 -6.22
C PRO A 332 -19.02 -11.11 -5.06
N ILE A 333 -17.78 -10.71 -4.81
CA ILE A 333 -17.52 -9.46 -4.08
C ILE A 333 -17.31 -8.38 -5.15
N PRO A 334 -18.18 -7.35 -5.25
CA PRO A 334 -17.99 -6.27 -6.18
C PRO A 334 -16.95 -5.27 -5.64
N SER A 335 -15.69 -5.66 -5.59
CA SER A 335 -14.57 -4.77 -5.30
C SER A 335 -13.67 -4.60 -6.53
N LYS A 336 -13.21 -3.37 -6.74
CA LYS A 336 -12.19 -3.04 -7.72
C LYS A 336 -10.98 -2.51 -6.98
N SER A 337 -9.84 -3.16 -7.14
CA SER A 337 -8.60 -2.68 -6.54
C SER A 337 -7.56 -2.29 -7.56
N ILE A 338 -6.69 -1.35 -7.19
CA ILE A 338 -5.45 -1.04 -7.90
C ILE A 338 -4.34 -1.06 -6.85
N SER A 339 -3.30 -1.87 -7.09
CA SER A 339 -2.03 -1.77 -6.37
C SER A 339 -1.17 -0.70 -7.04
N ILE A 340 -0.45 0.11 -6.26
CA ILE A 340 0.63 0.97 -6.74
C ILE A 340 1.87 0.60 -5.92
N SER A 341 2.82 -0.09 -6.56
CA SER A 341 4.14 -0.43 -6.03
C SER A 341 5.14 0.70 -6.18
#